data_AF-A0A7Y4TKW4-F1
#
_entry.id   AF-A0A7Y4TKW4-F1
#
_cell.length_a   1.000
_cell.length_b   1.000
_cell.length_c   1.000
_cell.angle_alpha   90.00
_cell.angle_beta   90.00
_cell.angle_gamma   90.00
#
_symmetry.space_group_name_H-M   'P 1'
#
loop_
_entity.id
_entity.type
_entity.pdbx_description
1 polymer ?
#
loop_
_entity_poly.entity_id
_entity_poly.type
_entity_poly.pdbx_seq_one_letter_code
_entity_poly.pdbx_strand_id
1 'polypeptide(L)' 'MHQNLRTFIDSLRKENEIVEITAEVDPYLEIAEIHRRVIEDQGKALIFRNVKGSTFPVATNLFGT' A
#
# COMPACT_ATOMS: atom_id res chain seq x y z
N MET A 1 9.40 4.59 -18.08
CA MET A 1 9.34 3.11 -17.90
C MET A 1 10.12 2.78 -16.64
N HIS A 2 9.51 2.07 -15.68
CA HIS A 2 10.15 1.73 -14.41
C HIS A 2 10.97 0.44 -14.57
N GLN A 3 12.17 0.41 -13.98
CA GLN A 3 13.06 -0.76 -14.07
C GLN A 3 12.78 -1.80 -13.01
N ASN A 4 12.13 -1.40 -11.91
CA ASN A 4 11.72 -2.28 -10.83
C ASN A 4 10.58 -1.65 -10.02
N LEU A 5 9.99 -2.44 -9.13
CA LEU A 5 8.87 -2.00 -8.29
C LEU A 5 9.22 -0.80 -7.41
N ARG A 6 10.47 -0.69 -6.91
CA ARG A 6 10.90 0.44 -6.09
C ARG A 6 10.84 1.75 -6.88
N THR A 7 11.36 1.75 -8.11
CA THR A 7 11.30 2.92 -9.00
C THR A 7 9.87 3.31 -9.38
N PHE A 8 8.93 2.36 -9.39
CA PHE A 8 7.51 2.65 -9.61
C PHE A 8 6.86 3.28 -8.37
N ILE A 9 7.08 2.68 -7.19
CA ILE A 9 6.60 3.20 -5.90
C ILE A 9 7.14 4.63 -5.65
N ASP A 10 8.40 4.90 -6.01
CA ASP A 10 8.98 6.24 -5.87
C ASP A 10 8.31 7.28 -6.78
N SER A 11 7.80 6.88 -7.95
CA SER A 11 6.97 7.75 -8.78
C SER A 11 5.60 8.00 -8.16
N LEU A 12 4.93 6.96 -7.66
CA LEU A 12 3.66 7.14 -6.93
C LEU A 12 3.81 8.08 -5.74
N ARG A 13 4.93 8.02 -5.00
CA ARG A 13 5.24 8.98 -3.93
C ARG A 13 5.33 10.42 -4.42
N LYS A 14 6.04 10.64 -5.54
CA LYS A 14 6.21 11.98 -6.12
C LYS A 14 4.90 12.57 -6.64
N GLU A 15 4.03 11.72 -7.16
CA GLU A 15 2.72 12.08 -7.70
C GLU A 15 1.64 12.16 -6.60
N ASN A 16 2.01 11.89 -5.35
CA ASN A 16 1.08 11.81 -4.22
C ASN A 16 -0.02 10.76 -4.42
N GLU A 17 0.27 9.68 -5.16
CA GLU A 17 -0.63 8.57 -5.49
C GLU A 17 -0.44 7.35 -4.58
N ILE A 18 0.21 7.55 -3.42
CA ILE A 18 0.46 6.50 -2.44
C ILE A 18 0.31 7.02 -1.01
N VAL A 19 -0.25 6.19 -0.14
CA VAL A 19 -0.40 6.46 1.28
C VAL A 19 0.43 5.45 2.06
N GLU A 20 1.25 5.95 2.99
CA GLU A 20 2.02 5.11 3.90
C GLU A 20 1.36 5.04 5.27
N ILE A 21 1.05 3.83 5.72
CA ILE A 21 0.42 3.53 7.01
C ILE A 21 1.50 2.99 7.94
N THR A 22 1.79 3.74 9.01
CA THR A 22 2.82 3.41 10.00
C THR A 22 2.26 2.80 11.28
N ALA A 23 0.94 2.87 11.48
CA ALA A 23 0.26 2.12 12.53
C ALA A 23 0.47 0.61 12.35
N GLU A 24 0.58 -0.13 13.46
CA GLU A 24 0.64 -1.59 13.40
C GLU A 24 -0.67 -2.13 12.84
N VAL A 25 -0.58 -3.04 11.87
CA VAL A 25 -1.73 -3.74 11.28
C VAL A 25 -1.52 -5.26 11.33
N ASP A 26 -2.61 -5.99 11.50
CA ASP A 26 -2.63 -7.45 11.44
C ASP A 26 -2.72 -7.90 9.97
N PRO A 27 -1.81 -8.76 9.47
CA PRO A 27 -1.95 -9.30 8.12
C PRO A 27 -3.19 -10.19 7.98
N TYR A 28 -3.73 -10.71 9.08
CA TYR A 28 -4.94 -11.52 9.07
C TYR A 28 -6.19 -10.65 8.92
N LEU A 29 -6.66 -10.52 7.67
CA LEU A 29 -7.90 -9.88 7.25
C LEU A 29 -8.00 -8.35 7.44
N GLU A 30 -7.24 -7.73 8.36
CA GLU A 30 -7.28 -6.28 8.57
C GLU A 30 -6.75 -5.53 7.33
N ILE A 31 -5.58 -5.91 6.81
CA ILE A 31 -5.04 -5.32 5.57
C ILE A 31 -6.03 -5.48 4.40
N ALA A 32 -6.70 -6.64 4.31
CA ALA A 32 -7.67 -6.91 3.25
C ALA A 32 -8.92 -6.02 3.36
N GLU A 33 -9.43 -5.81 4.57
CA GLU A 33 -10.58 -4.92 4.81
C GLU A 33 -10.22 -3.45 4.54
N ILE A 34 -9.02 -3.00 4.94
CA ILE A 34 -8.53 -1.66 4.62
C ILE A 34 -8.45 -1.49 3.09
N HIS A 35 -7.83 -2.46 2.40
CA HIS A 35 -7.73 -2.47 0.94
C HIS A 35 -9.10 -2.40 0.25
N ARG A 36 -10.08 -3.19 0.73
CA ARG A 36 -11.45 -3.20 0.19
C ARG A 36 -12.10 -1.82 0.23
N ARG A 37 -12.03 -1.12 1.37
CA ARG A 37 -12.60 0.24 1.52
C ARG A 37 -11.92 1.25 0.60
N VAL A 38 -10.59 1.16 0.47
CA VAL A 38 -9.84 2.07 -0.41
C VAL A 38 -10.23 1.90 -1.87
N ILE A 39 -10.44 0.66 -2.35
CA ILE A 39 -10.91 0.44 -3.72
C ILE A 39 -12.32 0.98 -3.94
N GLU A 40 -13.23 0.78 -2.99
CA GLU A 40 -14.60 1.30 -3.07
C GLU A 40 -14.63 2.83 -3.26
N ASP A 41 -13.65 3.53 -2.67
CA ASP A 41 -13.50 4.99 -2.76
C ASP A 41 -12.58 5.46 -3.92
N GLN A 42 -12.18 4.56 -4.84
CA GLN A 42 -11.16 4.85 -5.88
C GLN A 42 -9.89 5.49 -5.29
N GLY A 43 -9.46 4.98 -4.14
CA GLY A 43 -8.34 5.51 -3.38
C GLY A 43 -6.98 5.08 -3.91
N LYS A 44 -5.95 5.71 -3.34
CA LYS A 44 -4.54 5.60 -3.72
C LYS A 44 -3.92 4.23 -3.41
N ALA A 45 -2.72 3.99 -3.93
CA ALA A 45 -1.91 2.85 -3.51
C ALA A 45 -1.57 2.90 -2.00
N LEU A 46 -1.41 1.74 -1.37
CA LEU A 46 -1.15 1.63 0.08
C LEU A 46 0.15 0.91 0.37
N ILE A 47 0.93 1.44 1.32
CA ILE A 47 2.10 0.78 1.91
C ILE A 47 1.92 0.68 3.43
N PHE A 48 1.80 -0.55 3.92
CA PHE A 48 1.78 -0.86 5.35
C PHE A 48 3.22 -1.10 5.83
N ARG A 49 3.74 -0.20 6.67
CA ARG A 49 5.13 -0.21 7.15
C ARG A 49 5.36 -1.10 8.36
N ASN A 50 4.33 -1.28 9.19
CA ASN A 50 4.39 -2.06 10.42
C ASN A 50 3.33 -3.17 10.39
N VAL A 51 3.73 -4.37 9.97
CA VAL A 51 2.83 -5.53 9.86
C VAL A 51 3.18 -6.52 10.95
N LYS A 52 2.21 -6.82 11.81
CA LYS A 52 2.38 -7.70 12.96
C LYS A 52 2.96 -9.06 12.54
N GLY A 53 4.06 -9.44 13.17
CA GLY A 53 4.75 -10.71 12.91
C GLY A 53 5.51 -10.78 11.58
N SER A 54 5.66 -9.66 10.85
CA SER A 54 6.41 -9.60 9.59
C SER A 54 7.50 -8.53 9.66
N THR A 55 8.70 -8.88 9.19
CA THR A 55 9.78 -7.89 8.96
C THR A 55 9.64 -7.18 7.61
N PHE A 56 8.70 -7.62 6.77
CA PHE A 56 8.46 -7.07 5.45
C PHE A 56 7.24 -6.14 5.45
N PRO A 57 7.35 -4.95 4.83
CA PRO A 57 6.19 -4.11 4.57
C PRO A 57 5.29 -4.76 3.50
N VAL A 58 4.01 -4.41 3.51
CA VAL A 58 3.03 -4.89 2.53
C VAL A 58 2.58 -3.74 1.64
N ALA A 59 2.59 -3.97 0.33
CA ALA A 59 2.08 -3.04 -0.67
C ALA A 59 0.78 -3.58 -1.27
N THR A 60 -0.25 -2.75 -1.38
CA THR A 60 -1.54 -3.12 -1.99
C THR A 60 -2.06 -1.99 -2.86
N ASN A 61 -3.07 -2.28 -3.68
CA ASN A 61 -3.77 -1.28 -4.50
C ASN A 61 -2.86 -0.52 -5.48
N LEU A 62 -1.75 -1.14 -5.91
CA LEU A 62 -0.77 -0.51 -6.80
C LEU A 62 -1.32 -0.20 -8.21
N PHE A 63 -2.44 -0.83 -8.59
CA PHE A 63 -3.08 -0.73 -9.91
C PHE A 63 -4.61 -0.67 -9.81
N GLY A 64 -5.17 -0.28 -8.66
CA GLY A 64 -6.62 -0.37 -8.42
C GLY A 64 -7.45 0.78 -8.97
N THR A 65 -6.82 1.76 -9.62
CA THR A 65 -7.43 2.98 -10.17
C THR A 65 -6.74 3.40 -11.45
#